data_AF-A0A941XAD4-F1
#
_entry.id   AF-A0A941XAD4-F1
#
_cell.length_a   1.000
_cell.length_b   1.000
_cell.length_c   1.000
_cell.angle_alpha   90.00
_cell.angle_beta   90.00
_cell.angle_gamma   90.00
#
_symmetry.space_group_name_H-M   'P 1'
#
loop_
_entity.id
_entity.type
_entity.pdbx_description
1 polymer ?
#
loop_
_entity_poly.entity_id
_entity_poly.type
_entity_poly.pdbx_seq_one_letter_code
_entity_poly.pdbx_strand_id
1 'polypeptide(L)'
;MNRLLLAGMIGLISVVSANAQFDQYFWEKTMRFDFYHCGDQNTQSYFFDELKEEPYWAGSKVSLIDDNGYGNQLFKLVDEASGKLIYSRSYCTLFNEWQTTPEAAETMKCMPESVVFPFPKKDARLELYARNRKGKFEKKFEYSIRVNSYFIKRFTPRYETFEVVYNGNPDHRIDLVLLPEGYSAMEKEKFMTACKVFAEEFFSYSPFKENAQKFNIRAVWAPSEETGVTIPGEHIWRNTALKASFYTFDSERYQMIEDFQNVRDVAAHVPYDYIYILSNTQKYGGGGIYNFYGISAANHPTRTGKIYVHEFGHVLLGLGDEYVGNVSYNDMYPKDVEPWEANLTTLVDFGRKDWKHLLKAGTPVPTPLTDENSRELGVYEGGGYVAKGVYRPWPNCLMNNLHKTDEFCPVCILAIQKYIDFLCE
;
A
#
# COMPACT_ATOMS: atom_id res chain seq x y z
N MET A 1 53.03 -28.43 -38.66
CA MET A 1 51.59 -28.39 -38.99
C MET A 1 50.86 -29.29 -38.02
N ASN A 2 50.14 -28.71 -37.06
CA ASN A 2 48.96 -29.32 -36.40
C ASN A 2 48.34 -28.24 -35.51
N ARG A 3 47.31 -27.58 -36.04
CA ARG A 3 46.45 -26.68 -35.27
C ARG A 3 45.41 -27.54 -34.56
N LEU A 4 45.53 -27.66 -33.24
CA LEU A 4 44.45 -28.16 -32.40
C LEU A 4 43.47 -27.01 -32.14
N LEU A 5 42.26 -27.15 -32.68
CA LEU A 5 41.10 -26.32 -32.39
C LEU A 5 40.65 -26.59 -30.94
N LEU A 6 40.82 -25.60 -30.06
CA LEU A 6 40.18 -25.59 -28.76
C LEU A 6 38.76 -25.04 -28.96
N ALA A 7 37.77 -25.93 -29.02
CA ALA A 7 36.36 -25.54 -29.00
C ALA A 7 36.01 -25.08 -27.58
N GLY A 8 35.87 -23.77 -27.40
CA GLY A 8 35.36 -23.18 -26.17
C GLY A 8 33.90 -23.55 -25.98
N MET A 9 33.63 -24.30 -24.92
CA MET A 9 32.29 -24.62 -24.44
C MET A 9 31.69 -23.33 -23.87
N ILE A 10 30.92 -22.61 -24.68
CA ILE A 10 30.11 -21.46 -24.22
C ILE A 10 29.05 -22.05 -23.30
N GLY A 11 29.22 -21.83 -22.00
CA GLY A 11 28.19 -22.09 -21.01
C GLY A 11 26.95 -21.27 -21.34
N LEU A 12 25.91 -21.93 -21.81
CA LEU A 12 24.55 -21.40 -21.79
C LEU A 12 24.15 -21.21 -20.34
N ILE A 13 24.44 -20.03 -19.78
CA ILE A 13 23.74 -19.56 -18.60
C ILE A 13 22.30 -19.34 -19.07
N SER A 14 21.45 -20.30 -18.73
CA SER A 14 20.02 -20.25 -18.97
C SER A 14 19.44 -19.04 -18.23
N VAL A 15 19.28 -17.93 -18.96
CA VAL A 15 18.30 -16.90 -18.65
C VAL A 15 16.94 -17.58 -18.84
N VAL A 16 16.49 -18.33 -17.83
CA VAL A 16 15.07 -18.61 -17.69
C VAL A 16 14.45 -17.24 -17.48
N SER A 17 13.88 -16.67 -18.53
CA SER A 17 13.23 -15.35 -18.49
C SER A 17 12.26 -15.33 -17.31
N ALA A 18 12.20 -14.24 -16.54
CA ALA A 18 11.36 -14.16 -15.33
C ALA A 18 9.88 -14.53 -15.57
N ASN A 19 9.36 -14.26 -16.77
CA ASN A 19 8.03 -14.74 -17.21
C ASN A 19 7.89 -16.27 -17.18
N ALA A 20 8.95 -17.01 -17.51
CA ALA A 20 8.96 -18.47 -17.41
C ALA A 20 8.86 -18.95 -15.95
N GLN A 21 9.23 -18.12 -14.95
CA GLN A 21 8.99 -18.43 -13.55
C GLN A 21 7.52 -18.26 -13.17
N PHE A 22 6.85 -17.19 -13.62
CA PHE A 22 5.41 -17.04 -13.39
C PHE A 22 4.63 -18.22 -14.01
N ASP A 23 4.87 -18.49 -15.29
CA ASP A 23 4.18 -19.56 -16.02
C ASP A 23 4.49 -20.94 -15.46
N GLN A 24 5.62 -21.13 -14.79
CA GLN A 24 5.93 -22.39 -14.12
C GLN A 24 4.98 -22.67 -12.94
N TYR A 25 4.66 -21.65 -12.14
CA TYR A 25 3.95 -21.84 -10.86
C TYR A 25 2.50 -21.36 -10.87
N PHE A 26 2.11 -20.46 -11.76
CA PHE A 26 0.86 -19.71 -11.62
C PHE A 26 -0.02 -19.69 -12.87
N TRP A 27 -1.31 -19.50 -12.65
CA TRP A 27 -2.29 -19.10 -13.65
C TRP A 27 -2.51 -17.58 -13.61
N GLU A 28 -2.97 -17.00 -14.72
CA GLU A 28 -3.33 -15.56 -14.83
C GLU A 28 -4.69 -15.24 -14.20
N LYS A 29 -4.87 -15.68 -12.96
CA LYS A 29 -6.02 -15.42 -12.11
C LYS A 29 -5.54 -15.31 -10.66
N THR A 30 -6.36 -14.81 -9.76
CA THR A 30 -5.94 -14.53 -8.39
C THR A 30 -6.49 -15.55 -7.41
N MET A 31 -5.64 -16.00 -6.49
CA MET A 31 -6.07 -16.61 -5.24
C MET A 31 -6.10 -15.52 -4.18
N ARG A 32 -7.26 -15.35 -3.56
CA ARG A 32 -7.45 -14.46 -2.42
C ARG A 32 -7.63 -15.29 -1.16
N PHE A 33 -6.89 -14.92 -0.12
CA PHE A 33 -6.96 -15.52 1.21
C PHE A 33 -7.49 -14.49 2.20
N ASP A 34 -8.71 -14.74 2.69
CA ASP A 34 -9.36 -13.91 3.70
C ASP A 34 -9.13 -14.51 5.09
N PHE A 35 -8.86 -13.64 6.05
CA PHE A 35 -8.59 -14.02 7.43
C PHE A 35 -9.00 -12.90 8.39
N TYR A 36 -9.01 -13.21 9.68
CA TYR A 36 -9.16 -12.22 10.75
C TYR A 36 -7.83 -12.02 11.46
N HIS A 37 -7.44 -10.78 11.63
CA HIS A 37 -6.31 -10.36 12.44
C HIS A 37 -6.82 -9.84 13.78
N CYS A 38 -6.50 -10.55 14.85
CA CYS A 38 -7.05 -10.32 16.18
C CYS A 38 -5.95 -10.15 17.23
N GLY A 39 -6.22 -9.34 18.24
CA GLY A 39 -5.33 -9.21 19.39
C GLY A 39 -5.55 -7.91 20.14
N ASP A 40 -4.49 -7.47 20.81
CA ASP A 40 -4.42 -6.25 21.63
C ASP A 40 -3.08 -5.53 21.34
N GLN A 41 -2.68 -4.58 22.19
CA GLN A 41 -1.42 -3.86 22.07
C GLN A 41 -0.17 -4.78 22.05
N ASN A 42 -0.23 -5.97 22.64
CA ASN A 42 0.93 -6.84 22.85
C ASN A 42 0.85 -8.17 22.08
N THR A 43 -0.33 -8.55 21.62
CA THR A 43 -0.61 -9.85 21.00
C THR A 43 -1.22 -9.69 19.63
N GLN A 44 -0.95 -10.66 18.76
CA GLN A 44 -1.58 -10.78 17.45
C GLN A 44 -1.75 -12.26 17.11
N SER A 45 -2.92 -12.60 16.58
CA SER A 45 -3.36 -13.94 16.17
C SER A 45 -4.12 -13.84 14.85
N TYR A 46 -4.04 -14.89 14.05
CA TYR A 46 -4.59 -14.93 12.70
C TYR A 46 -5.52 -16.13 12.57
N PHE A 47 -6.71 -15.91 12.01
CA PHE A 47 -7.73 -16.94 11.85
C PHE A 47 -8.19 -16.98 10.40
N PHE A 48 -8.06 -18.14 9.76
CA PHE A 48 -8.57 -18.36 8.41
C PHE A 48 -10.07 -18.08 8.33
N ASP A 49 -10.49 -17.38 7.28
CA ASP A 49 -11.90 -17.20 6.93
C ASP A 49 -12.25 -18.02 5.69
N GLU A 50 -11.72 -17.62 4.52
CA GLU A 50 -12.05 -18.25 3.25
C GLU A 50 -10.99 -18.10 2.15
N LEU A 51 -11.14 -18.90 1.11
CA LEU A 51 -10.38 -18.80 -0.15
C LEU A 51 -11.32 -18.42 -1.29
N LYS A 52 -10.88 -17.48 -2.13
CA LYS A 52 -11.58 -17.07 -3.34
C LYS A 52 -10.67 -17.18 -4.57
N GLU A 53 -11.26 -17.61 -5.69
CA GLU A 53 -10.69 -17.49 -7.02
C GLU A 53 -11.27 -16.25 -7.69
N GLU A 54 -10.43 -15.25 -7.98
CA GLU A 54 -10.82 -14.04 -8.71
C GLU A 54 -10.32 -14.12 -10.16
N PRO A 55 -11.06 -13.57 -11.14
CA PRO A 55 -10.84 -13.86 -12.56
C PRO A 55 -9.61 -13.17 -13.17
N TYR A 56 -9.02 -12.18 -12.49
CA TYR A 56 -7.93 -11.37 -13.04
C TYR A 56 -6.71 -11.43 -12.13
N TRP A 57 -5.52 -11.51 -12.73
CA TRP A 57 -4.24 -11.22 -12.08
C TRP A 57 -3.64 -9.96 -12.73
N ALA A 58 -3.46 -8.89 -11.97
CA ALA A 58 -2.87 -7.64 -12.47
C ALA A 58 -1.41 -7.44 -12.02
N GLY A 59 -0.98 -8.15 -10.97
CA GLY A 59 0.35 -7.95 -10.42
C GLY A 59 1.48 -8.38 -11.33
N SER A 60 2.68 -7.92 -10.98
CA SER A 60 3.88 -8.24 -11.75
C SER A 60 4.07 -9.76 -11.93
N LYS A 61 4.34 -10.16 -13.18
CA LYS A 61 4.73 -11.52 -13.57
C LYS A 61 6.26 -11.72 -13.50
N VAL A 62 7.01 -10.67 -13.19
CA VAL A 62 8.48 -10.65 -13.14
C VAL A 62 8.94 -10.60 -11.69
N SER A 63 8.47 -9.61 -10.95
CA SER A 63 8.88 -9.32 -9.58
C SER A 63 8.09 -10.17 -8.58
N LEU A 64 8.25 -11.49 -8.60
CA LEU A 64 7.44 -12.42 -7.79
C LEU A 64 7.79 -12.43 -6.30
N ILE A 65 9.05 -12.15 -5.96
CA ILE A 65 9.56 -12.17 -4.59
C ILE A 65 9.79 -10.73 -4.14
N ASP A 66 9.14 -10.35 -3.04
CA ASP A 66 9.46 -9.15 -2.29
C ASP A 66 10.56 -9.44 -1.26
N ASP A 67 11.70 -8.76 -1.40
CA ASP A 67 12.86 -8.79 -0.52
C ASP A 67 13.29 -7.38 -0.04
N ASN A 68 12.45 -6.35 -0.25
CA ASN A 68 12.79 -4.95 0.10
C ASN A 68 12.82 -4.71 1.62
N GLY A 69 12.17 -5.57 2.40
CA GLY A 69 12.11 -5.47 3.85
C GLY A 69 11.23 -4.33 4.37
N TYR A 70 10.22 -3.89 3.62
CA TYR A 70 9.22 -2.88 4.03
C TYR A 70 8.04 -3.53 4.76
N GLY A 71 7.13 -2.69 5.28
CA GLY A 71 5.89 -3.10 5.93
C GLY A 71 6.06 -3.74 7.32
N ASN A 72 4.93 -3.85 8.01
CA ASN A 72 4.82 -4.52 9.32
C ASN A 72 4.42 -5.98 9.21
N GLN A 73 3.89 -6.38 8.05
CA GLN A 73 3.47 -7.74 7.73
C GLN A 73 4.15 -8.20 6.44
N LEU A 74 4.30 -9.51 6.29
CA LEU A 74 4.83 -10.16 5.10
C LEU A 74 4.11 -11.49 4.94
N PHE A 75 3.60 -11.77 3.75
CA PHE A 75 3.18 -13.13 3.42
C PHE A 75 4.11 -13.79 2.41
N LYS A 76 4.24 -15.11 2.54
CA LYS A 76 5.03 -15.95 1.65
C LYS A 76 4.17 -17.09 1.15
N LEU A 77 4.29 -17.38 -0.14
CA LEU A 77 3.71 -18.57 -0.75
C LEU A 77 4.83 -19.54 -1.10
N VAL A 78 4.76 -20.74 -0.55
CA VAL A 78 5.76 -21.79 -0.70
C VAL A 78 5.14 -22.95 -1.47
N ASP A 79 5.77 -23.40 -2.55
CA ASP A 79 5.37 -24.61 -3.26
C ASP A 79 5.49 -25.83 -2.33
N GLU A 80 4.39 -26.56 -2.14
CA GLU A 80 4.32 -27.62 -1.13
C GLU A 80 5.29 -28.78 -1.45
N ALA A 81 5.44 -29.11 -2.75
CA ALA A 81 6.22 -30.27 -3.18
C ALA A 81 7.74 -30.04 -3.08
N SER A 82 8.20 -28.85 -3.45
CA SER A 82 9.63 -28.51 -3.48
C SER A 82 10.11 -27.74 -2.25
N GLY A 83 9.21 -27.14 -1.47
CA GLY A 83 9.55 -26.21 -0.39
C GLY A 83 10.11 -24.88 -0.87
N LYS A 84 10.02 -24.56 -2.16
CA LYS A 84 10.54 -23.32 -2.75
C LYS A 84 9.60 -22.16 -2.48
N LEU A 85 10.15 -21.01 -2.08
CA LEU A 85 9.42 -19.73 -2.09
C LEU A 85 9.12 -19.32 -3.54
N ILE A 86 7.84 -19.16 -3.86
CA ILE A 86 7.37 -18.86 -5.21
C ILE A 86 6.72 -17.49 -5.35
N TYR A 87 6.25 -16.89 -4.24
CA TYR A 87 5.73 -15.52 -4.21
C TYR A 87 5.84 -14.91 -2.82
N SER A 88 6.07 -13.60 -2.70
CA SER A 88 5.95 -12.87 -1.43
C SER A 88 5.61 -11.39 -1.64
N ARG A 89 4.90 -10.81 -0.66
CA ARG A 89 4.65 -9.36 -0.56
C ARG A 89 4.58 -8.92 0.90
N SER A 90 5.23 -7.79 1.18
CA SER A 90 5.07 -7.06 2.44
C SER A 90 3.88 -6.09 2.38
N TYR A 91 3.31 -5.77 3.54
CA TYR A 91 2.16 -4.88 3.67
C TYR A 91 2.02 -4.33 5.10
N CYS A 92 1.11 -3.39 5.28
CA CYS A 92 0.65 -2.92 6.58
C CYS A 92 -0.88 -3.08 6.66
N THR A 93 -1.41 -2.92 7.87
CA THR A 93 -2.85 -3.14 8.15
C THR A 93 -3.37 -2.07 9.08
N LEU A 94 -4.68 -1.83 9.03
CA LEU A 94 -5.35 -0.95 10.00
C LEU A 94 -5.22 -1.49 11.45
N PHE A 95 -5.13 -2.81 11.61
CA PHE A 95 -4.86 -3.42 12.91
C PHE A 95 -3.50 -3.01 13.48
N ASN A 96 -2.44 -2.92 12.64
CA ASN A 96 -1.12 -2.50 13.11
C ASN A 96 -1.12 -1.09 13.69
N GLU A 97 -1.89 -0.17 13.10
CA GLU A 97 -2.06 1.17 13.63
C GLU A 97 -2.88 1.16 14.93
N TRP A 98 -4.00 0.41 14.94
CA TRP A 98 -4.84 0.26 16.13
C TRP A 98 -4.06 -0.21 17.36
N GLN A 99 -3.12 -1.15 17.18
CA GLN A 99 -2.27 -1.65 18.27
C GLN A 99 -1.43 -0.56 18.98
N THR A 100 -1.22 0.59 18.33
CA THR A 100 -0.48 1.72 18.90
C THR A 100 -1.37 2.71 19.64
N THR A 101 -2.68 2.47 19.69
CA THR A 101 -3.66 3.33 20.36
C THR A 101 -3.83 2.97 21.85
N PRO A 102 -4.33 3.90 22.69
CA PRO A 102 -4.71 3.58 24.07
C PRO A 102 -5.78 2.49 24.20
N GLU A 103 -6.73 2.42 23.26
CA GLU A 103 -7.80 1.42 23.28
C GLU A 103 -7.24 -0.01 23.26
N ALA A 104 -6.20 -0.26 22.47
CA ALA A 104 -5.57 -1.58 22.37
C ALA A 104 -4.90 -2.04 23.67
N ALA A 105 -4.65 -1.16 24.64
CA ALA A 105 -4.16 -1.54 25.96
C ALA A 105 -5.28 -2.05 26.89
N GLU A 106 -6.54 -1.76 26.56
CA GLU A 106 -7.70 -2.01 27.42
C GLU A 106 -8.63 -3.09 26.86
N THR A 107 -8.55 -3.39 25.56
CA THR A 107 -9.43 -4.38 24.93
C THR A 107 -8.74 -5.14 23.80
N MET A 108 -9.37 -6.25 23.39
CA MET A 108 -9.01 -6.99 22.19
C MET A 108 -9.95 -6.60 21.04
N LYS A 109 -9.42 -6.55 19.82
CA LYS A 109 -10.18 -6.32 18.59
C LYS A 109 -9.80 -7.34 17.53
N CYS A 110 -10.73 -7.59 16.62
CA CYS A 110 -10.53 -8.41 15.43
C CYS A 110 -10.91 -7.58 14.20
N MET A 111 -10.03 -7.55 13.20
CA MET A 111 -10.28 -6.88 11.93
C MET A 111 -10.22 -7.90 10.78
N PRO A 112 -11.19 -7.89 9.85
CA PRO A 112 -11.13 -8.71 8.66
C PRO A 112 -10.04 -8.19 7.71
N GLU A 113 -9.15 -9.08 7.29
CA GLU A 113 -8.03 -8.81 6.41
C GLU A 113 -8.02 -9.77 5.21
N SER A 114 -7.22 -9.43 4.22
CA SER A 114 -7.08 -10.21 3.00
C SER A 114 -5.70 -10.02 2.38
N VAL A 115 -5.17 -11.09 1.81
CA VAL A 115 -4.00 -11.04 0.91
C VAL A 115 -4.37 -11.70 -0.42
N VAL A 116 -3.79 -11.19 -1.50
CA VAL A 116 -3.99 -11.72 -2.85
C VAL A 116 -2.66 -12.10 -3.47
N PHE A 117 -2.66 -13.17 -4.26
CA PHE A 117 -1.46 -13.66 -4.96
C PHE A 117 -1.89 -14.41 -6.24
N PRO A 118 -0.97 -14.61 -7.21
CA PRO A 118 -1.33 -15.33 -8.41
C PRO A 118 -1.73 -16.77 -8.07
N PHE A 119 -2.75 -17.27 -8.75
CA PHE A 119 -3.35 -18.56 -8.41
C PHE A 119 -2.37 -19.70 -8.72
N PRO A 120 -1.96 -20.50 -7.72
CA PRO A 120 -0.94 -21.52 -7.94
C PRO A 120 -1.48 -22.73 -8.73
N LYS A 121 -0.62 -23.28 -9.61
CA LYS A 121 -0.89 -24.48 -10.42
C LYS A 121 -0.87 -25.77 -9.60
N LYS A 122 -0.21 -25.75 -8.44
CA LYS A 122 -0.03 -26.88 -7.53
C LYS A 122 -0.30 -26.44 -6.10
N ASP A 123 -0.51 -27.40 -5.22
CA ASP A 123 -0.65 -27.15 -3.78
C ASP A 123 0.51 -26.31 -3.24
N ALA A 124 0.18 -25.40 -2.33
CA ALA A 124 1.10 -24.45 -1.76
C ALA A 124 0.79 -24.24 -0.28
N ARG A 125 1.77 -23.71 0.47
CA ARG A 125 1.58 -23.24 1.83
C ARG A 125 1.68 -21.72 1.85
N LEU A 126 0.64 -21.06 2.36
CA LEU A 126 0.69 -19.65 2.71
C LEU A 126 1.24 -19.51 4.12
N GLU A 127 2.17 -18.59 4.31
CA GLU A 127 2.77 -18.27 5.61
C GLU A 127 2.64 -16.76 5.85
N LEU A 128 2.06 -16.36 6.98
CA LEU A 128 1.96 -14.96 7.40
C LEU A 128 3.01 -14.66 8.47
N TYR A 129 3.68 -13.52 8.32
CA TYR A 129 4.75 -13.05 9.18
C TYR A 129 4.44 -11.64 9.67
N ALA A 130 4.78 -11.38 10.93
CA ALA A 130 4.72 -10.05 11.52
C ALA A 130 6.12 -9.57 11.92
N ARG A 131 6.37 -8.27 11.77
CA ARG A 131 7.61 -7.64 12.20
C ARG A 131 7.61 -7.46 13.72
N ASN A 132 8.66 -7.94 14.37
CA ASN A 132 8.87 -7.72 15.80
C ASN A 132 9.57 -6.37 16.07
N ARG A 133 9.69 -5.98 17.34
CA ARG A 133 10.39 -4.75 17.77
C ARG A 133 11.88 -4.69 17.39
N LYS A 134 12.50 -5.82 17.00
CA LYS A 134 13.89 -5.85 16.48
C LYS A 134 13.94 -5.66 14.96
N GLY A 135 12.82 -5.29 14.33
CA GLY A 135 12.71 -5.11 12.90
C GLY A 135 12.73 -6.44 12.10
N LYS A 136 12.58 -7.60 12.75
CA LYS A 136 12.64 -8.92 12.08
C LYS A 136 11.26 -9.51 11.89
N PHE A 137 11.02 -10.10 10.73
CA PHE A 137 9.81 -10.88 10.45
C PHE A 137 9.83 -12.24 11.15
N GLU A 138 8.75 -12.55 11.86
CA GLU A 138 8.53 -13.82 12.53
C GLU A 138 7.26 -14.46 11.99
N LYS A 139 7.31 -15.76 11.64
CA LYS A 139 6.13 -16.49 11.19
C LYS A 139 5.12 -16.55 12.33
N LYS A 140 3.89 -16.12 12.06
CA LYS A 140 2.79 -16.13 13.04
C LYS A 140 1.70 -17.14 12.68
N PHE A 141 1.53 -17.44 11.40
CA PHE A 141 0.47 -18.31 10.93
C PHE A 141 0.88 -19.03 9.64
N GLU A 142 0.32 -20.21 9.42
CA GLU A 142 0.45 -20.94 8.15
C GLU A 142 -0.84 -21.65 7.78
N TYR A 143 -1.07 -21.81 6.47
CA TYR A 143 -2.22 -22.51 5.92
C TYR A 143 -1.84 -23.30 4.67
N SER A 144 -2.19 -24.59 4.65
CA SER A 144 -2.01 -25.46 3.48
C SER A 144 -3.14 -25.27 2.47
N ILE A 145 -2.82 -24.74 1.30
CA ILE A 145 -3.74 -24.54 0.19
C ILE A 145 -3.75 -25.79 -0.69
N ARG A 146 -4.91 -26.43 -0.78
CA ARG A 146 -5.20 -27.49 -1.75
C ARG A 146 -5.89 -26.88 -2.97
N VAL A 147 -5.19 -26.76 -4.09
CA VAL A 147 -5.64 -25.93 -5.24
C VAL A 147 -6.89 -26.46 -5.94
N ASN A 148 -7.16 -27.76 -5.80
CA ASN A 148 -8.36 -28.41 -6.34
C ASN A 148 -9.50 -28.52 -5.30
N SER A 149 -9.39 -27.84 -4.16
CA SER A 149 -10.43 -27.84 -3.13
C SER A 149 -11.71 -27.19 -3.67
N TYR A 150 -12.84 -27.89 -3.55
CA TYR A 150 -14.15 -27.36 -3.91
C TYR A 150 -14.65 -26.27 -2.95
N PHE A 151 -13.95 -26.00 -1.85
CA PHE A 151 -14.22 -24.89 -0.94
C PHE A 151 -13.59 -23.56 -1.39
N ILE A 152 -12.77 -23.55 -2.45
CA ILE A 152 -12.33 -22.30 -3.07
C ILE A 152 -13.52 -21.69 -3.79
N LYS A 153 -14.04 -20.58 -3.27
CA LYS A 153 -15.22 -19.90 -3.83
C LYS A 153 -14.84 -19.21 -5.13
N ARG A 154 -15.63 -19.40 -6.18
CA ARG A 154 -15.44 -18.68 -7.44
C ARG A 154 -16.10 -17.31 -7.36
N PHE A 155 -15.30 -16.26 -7.43
CA PHE A 155 -15.80 -14.90 -7.53
C PHE A 155 -16.32 -14.65 -8.95
N THR A 156 -17.48 -13.99 -9.05
CA THR A 156 -18.08 -13.59 -10.33
C THR A 156 -18.32 -12.09 -10.32
N PRO A 157 -17.62 -11.30 -11.16
CA PRO A 157 -17.88 -9.87 -11.29
C PRO A 157 -19.33 -9.59 -11.67
N ARG A 158 -19.93 -8.61 -11.00
CA ARG A 158 -21.36 -8.26 -11.12
C ARG A 158 -21.63 -6.76 -11.10
N TYR A 159 -20.72 -5.94 -10.59
CA TYR A 159 -20.76 -4.50 -10.75
C TYR A 159 -20.34 -4.06 -12.15
N GLU A 160 -20.92 -2.95 -12.57
CA GLU A 160 -20.46 -2.21 -13.74
C GLU A 160 -19.08 -1.62 -13.47
N THR A 161 -18.23 -1.55 -14.50
CA THR A 161 -16.86 -1.06 -14.39
C THR A 161 -16.58 -0.02 -15.47
N PHE A 162 -15.68 0.91 -15.20
CA PHE A 162 -15.27 1.95 -16.15
C PHE A 162 -13.76 1.97 -16.30
N GLU A 163 -13.31 2.29 -17.50
CA GLU A 163 -11.93 2.65 -17.76
C GLU A 163 -11.79 4.18 -17.63
N VAL A 164 -10.89 4.62 -16.75
CA VAL A 164 -10.63 6.04 -16.50
C VAL A 164 -9.38 6.47 -17.25
N VAL A 165 -8.31 5.66 -17.15
CA VAL A 165 -7.06 5.82 -17.88
C VAL A 165 -6.55 4.43 -18.27
N TYR A 166 -6.17 4.25 -19.53
CA TYR A 166 -5.57 3.01 -20.00
C TYR A 166 -4.36 3.29 -20.87
N ASN A 167 -3.21 2.81 -20.41
CA ASN A 167 -1.92 3.03 -21.05
C ASN A 167 -1.25 1.71 -21.48
N GLY A 168 -1.93 0.57 -21.37
CA GLY A 168 -1.46 -0.71 -21.92
C GLY A 168 -1.77 -1.93 -21.05
N ASN A 169 -1.17 -3.06 -21.43
CA ASN A 169 -1.34 -4.35 -20.74
C ASN A 169 -0.96 -4.23 -19.23
N PRO A 170 -1.84 -4.66 -18.30
CA PRO A 170 -1.56 -4.70 -16.87
C PRO A 170 -0.22 -5.33 -16.47
N ASP A 171 0.28 -6.30 -17.25
CA ASP A 171 1.55 -6.98 -16.97
C ASP A 171 2.76 -6.05 -16.80
N HIS A 172 2.69 -4.83 -17.36
CA HIS A 172 3.76 -3.82 -17.31
C HIS A 172 3.22 -2.45 -16.86
N ARG A 173 2.11 -2.43 -16.13
CA ARG A 173 1.49 -1.21 -15.61
C ARG A 173 1.19 -1.38 -14.13
N ILE A 174 1.03 -0.25 -13.45
CA ILE A 174 0.43 -0.20 -12.13
C ILE A 174 -1.07 -0.03 -12.34
N ASP A 175 -1.84 -1.02 -11.95
CA ASP A 175 -3.29 -1.02 -12.12
C ASP A 175 -3.97 -0.54 -10.83
N LEU A 176 -4.49 0.69 -10.87
CA LEU A 176 -5.21 1.31 -9.77
C LEU A 176 -6.72 1.15 -9.97
N VAL A 177 -7.42 0.64 -8.96
CA VAL A 177 -8.89 0.63 -8.94
C VAL A 177 -9.44 1.72 -8.04
N LEU A 178 -10.39 2.49 -8.58
CA LEU A 178 -11.16 3.50 -7.86
C LEU A 178 -12.50 2.92 -7.41
N LEU A 179 -12.79 3.04 -6.12
CA LEU A 179 -14.03 2.57 -5.53
C LEU A 179 -14.89 3.74 -4.99
N PRO A 180 -16.22 3.70 -5.17
CA PRO A 180 -17.12 4.70 -4.63
C PRO A 180 -17.45 4.41 -3.17
N GLU A 181 -17.43 5.46 -2.34
CA GLU A 181 -17.96 5.40 -0.99
C GLU A 181 -18.94 6.57 -0.77
N GLY A 182 -20.17 6.25 -0.35
CA GLY A 182 -21.20 7.26 -0.07
C GLY A 182 -21.86 7.87 -1.31
N TYR A 183 -21.75 7.24 -2.47
CA TYR A 183 -22.46 7.65 -3.69
C TYR A 183 -23.72 6.79 -3.86
N SER A 184 -24.91 7.41 -3.82
CA SER A 184 -26.16 6.68 -4.07
C SER A 184 -26.30 6.23 -5.52
N ALA A 185 -27.26 5.35 -5.82
CA ALA A 185 -27.56 4.91 -7.19
C ALA A 185 -27.81 6.07 -8.18
N MET A 186 -28.29 7.23 -7.70
CA MET A 186 -28.55 8.42 -8.51
C MET A 186 -27.29 9.28 -8.76
N GLU A 187 -26.17 8.99 -8.10
CA GLU A 187 -24.94 9.78 -8.14
C GLU A 187 -23.83 9.13 -8.98
N LYS A 188 -24.18 8.18 -9.86
CA LYS A 188 -23.22 7.51 -10.75
C LYS A 188 -22.37 8.48 -11.57
N GLU A 189 -23.00 9.46 -12.22
CA GLU A 189 -22.30 10.48 -13.03
C GLU A 189 -21.36 11.34 -12.16
N LYS A 190 -21.73 11.59 -10.92
CA LYS A 190 -20.91 12.33 -9.95
C LYS A 190 -19.67 11.53 -9.56
N PHE A 191 -19.81 10.22 -9.35
CA PHE A 191 -18.66 9.33 -9.12
C PHE A 191 -17.76 9.23 -10.35
N MET A 192 -18.33 9.07 -11.55
CA MET A 192 -17.56 9.04 -12.80
C MET A 192 -16.78 10.34 -13.02
N THR A 193 -17.37 11.48 -12.65
CA THR A 193 -16.68 12.78 -12.67
C THR A 193 -15.55 12.83 -11.66
N ALA A 194 -15.80 12.36 -10.42
CA ALA A 194 -14.76 12.28 -9.40
C ALA A 194 -13.57 11.40 -9.82
N CYS A 195 -13.82 10.29 -10.54
CA CYS A 195 -12.76 9.44 -11.08
C CYS A 195 -11.88 10.18 -12.11
N LYS A 196 -12.49 10.96 -13.01
CA LYS A 196 -11.74 11.77 -13.99
C LYS A 196 -10.90 12.83 -13.31
N VAL A 197 -11.48 13.56 -12.35
CA VAL A 197 -10.77 14.55 -11.54
C VAL A 197 -9.62 13.91 -10.76
N PHE A 198 -9.83 12.72 -10.19
CA PHE A 198 -8.76 11.97 -9.54
C PHE A 198 -7.59 11.75 -10.48
N ALA A 199 -7.83 11.20 -11.68
CA ALA A 199 -6.76 10.93 -12.63
C ALA A 199 -6.04 12.21 -13.08
N GLU A 200 -6.77 13.27 -13.42
CA GLU A 200 -6.21 14.56 -13.84
C GLU A 200 -5.32 15.17 -12.74
N GLU A 201 -5.83 15.23 -11.52
CA GLU A 201 -5.10 15.78 -10.38
C GLU A 201 -3.90 14.91 -10.00
N PHE A 202 -4.09 13.59 -9.90
CA PHE A 202 -3.03 12.65 -9.52
C PHE A 202 -1.82 12.74 -10.47
N PHE A 203 -2.06 12.78 -11.79
CA PHE A 203 -1.00 12.93 -12.78
C PHE A 203 -0.53 14.37 -12.99
N SER A 204 -0.99 15.33 -12.19
CA SER A 204 -0.44 16.69 -12.19
C SER A 204 0.78 16.85 -11.27
N TYR A 205 0.97 15.94 -10.32
CA TYR A 205 2.08 15.97 -9.35
C TYR A 205 3.21 15.01 -9.73
N SER A 206 4.45 15.47 -9.63
CA SER A 206 5.63 14.62 -9.82
C SER A 206 5.87 13.73 -8.59
N PRO A 207 6.34 12.47 -8.75
CA PRO A 207 6.78 11.86 -10.01
C PRO A 207 5.67 11.14 -10.81
N PHE A 208 4.42 11.15 -10.33
CA PHE A 208 3.33 10.46 -11.02
C PHE A 208 3.06 11.04 -12.40
N LYS A 209 3.19 12.37 -12.54
CA LYS A 209 3.13 13.09 -13.80
C LYS A 209 4.05 12.50 -14.87
N GLU A 210 5.32 12.32 -14.56
CA GLU A 210 6.34 11.80 -15.48
C GLU A 210 6.12 10.32 -15.79
N ASN A 211 5.46 9.60 -14.88
CA ASN A 211 5.18 8.17 -15.01
C ASN A 211 3.74 7.86 -15.42
N ALA A 212 2.95 8.84 -15.87
CA ALA A 212 1.53 8.63 -16.16
C ALA A 212 1.26 7.43 -17.09
N GLN A 213 2.14 7.23 -18.08
CA GLN A 213 2.06 6.11 -19.04
C GLN A 213 2.28 4.72 -18.43
N LYS A 214 2.77 4.64 -17.19
CA LYS A 214 2.97 3.39 -16.45
C LYS A 214 1.74 2.98 -15.61
N PHE A 215 0.68 3.78 -15.59
CA PHE A 215 -0.52 3.49 -14.81
C PHE A 215 -1.71 3.14 -15.71
N ASN A 216 -2.52 2.20 -15.24
CA ASN A 216 -3.92 2.06 -15.63
C ASN A 216 -4.79 2.49 -14.45
N ILE A 217 -5.89 3.18 -14.71
CA ILE A 217 -6.89 3.53 -13.71
C ILE A 217 -8.26 3.01 -14.19
N ARG A 218 -8.86 2.13 -13.40
CA ARG A 218 -10.22 1.64 -13.60
C ARG A 218 -11.08 2.01 -12.40
N ALA A 219 -12.39 1.96 -12.56
CA ALA A 219 -13.34 2.23 -11.50
C ALA A 219 -14.43 1.16 -11.47
N VAL A 220 -14.97 0.88 -10.29
CA VAL A 220 -16.07 -0.07 -10.08
C VAL A 220 -17.29 0.67 -9.57
N TRP A 221 -18.47 0.45 -10.12
CA TRP A 221 -19.69 1.07 -9.65
C TRP A 221 -20.41 0.23 -8.60
N ALA A 222 -20.11 0.50 -7.33
CA ALA A 222 -20.79 -0.08 -6.16
C ALA A 222 -21.61 1.00 -5.42
N PRO A 223 -22.89 1.20 -5.77
CA PRO A 223 -23.70 2.25 -5.15
C PRO A 223 -23.93 1.99 -3.66
N SER A 224 -23.91 3.07 -2.88
CA SER A 224 -24.33 3.10 -1.47
C SER A 224 -25.86 3.24 -1.35
N GLU A 225 -26.44 2.79 -0.24
CA GLU A 225 -27.86 3.04 0.05
C GLU A 225 -28.12 4.52 0.35
N GLU A 226 -27.18 5.16 1.05
CA GLU A 226 -27.25 6.58 1.39
C GLU A 226 -26.12 7.41 0.76
N THR A 227 -26.43 8.67 0.50
CA THR A 227 -25.46 9.69 0.09
C THR A 227 -24.67 10.21 1.30
N GLY A 228 -23.37 10.41 1.12
CA GLY A 228 -22.46 10.91 2.15
C GLY A 228 -21.82 9.78 2.94
N VAL A 229 -21.20 10.11 4.07
CA VAL A 229 -20.38 9.18 4.86
C VAL A 229 -20.69 9.31 6.36
N THR A 230 -20.28 8.31 7.14
CA THR A 230 -20.46 8.28 8.59
C THR A 230 -19.47 9.23 9.29
N ILE A 231 -20.00 10.08 10.18
CA ILE A 231 -19.25 11.07 10.97
C ILE A 231 -19.71 10.96 12.45
N PRO A 232 -19.12 10.03 13.24
CA PRO A 232 -19.60 9.73 14.58
C PRO A 232 -19.60 10.93 15.53
N GLY A 233 -18.58 11.79 15.50
CA GLY A 233 -18.51 12.98 16.34
C GLY A 233 -19.56 14.06 16.00
N GLU A 234 -20.26 13.93 14.88
CA GLU A 234 -21.42 14.76 14.52
C GLU A 234 -22.75 13.98 14.66
N HIS A 235 -22.71 12.77 15.22
CA HIS A 235 -23.83 11.83 15.33
C HIS A 235 -24.47 11.46 13.98
N ILE A 236 -23.69 11.48 12.89
CA ILE A 236 -24.14 11.12 11.55
C ILE A 236 -23.71 9.68 11.27
N TRP A 237 -24.70 8.81 11.02
CA TRP A 237 -24.48 7.40 10.65
C TRP A 237 -25.15 7.15 9.31
N ARG A 238 -24.43 6.51 8.38
CA ARG A 238 -24.88 6.26 7.01
C ARG A 238 -24.69 4.81 6.62
N ASN A 239 -25.68 4.24 5.93
CA ASN A 239 -25.59 2.96 5.27
C ASN A 239 -24.89 3.12 3.91
N THR A 240 -23.58 2.93 3.90
CA THR A 240 -22.75 3.05 2.70
C THR A 240 -22.18 1.71 2.25
N ALA A 241 -21.75 1.64 0.99
CA ALA A 241 -21.30 0.42 0.34
C ALA A 241 -20.07 -0.19 1.03
N LEU A 242 -19.11 0.64 1.43
CA LEU A 242 -17.86 0.19 2.07
C LEU A 242 -17.84 0.46 3.57
N LYS A 243 -18.81 1.19 4.11
CA LYS A 243 -18.94 1.51 5.55
C LYS A 243 -17.74 2.31 6.09
N ALA A 244 -17.26 3.29 5.33
CA ALA A 244 -16.21 4.16 5.82
C ALA A 244 -16.71 5.06 6.95
N SER A 245 -15.85 5.29 7.95
CA SER A 245 -16.16 6.16 9.09
C SER A 245 -15.01 7.11 9.37
N PHE A 246 -15.33 8.39 9.52
CA PHE A 246 -14.46 9.33 10.22
C PHE A 246 -14.27 8.93 11.68
N TYR A 247 -13.39 9.62 12.41
CA TYR A 247 -13.08 9.32 13.81
C TYR A 247 -12.49 7.93 14.03
N THR A 248 -11.82 7.37 13.01
CA THR A 248 -11.05 6.13 13.20
C THR A 248 -9.99 6.40 14.27
N PHE A 249 -9.98 5.58 15.32
CA PHE A 249 -9.10 5.71 16.50
C PHE A 249 -9.19 7.06 17.22
N ASP A 250 -10.39 7.65 17.26
CA ASP A 250 -10.68 8.95 17.89
C ASP A 250 -9.94 10.13 17.23
N SER A 251 -9.46 9.96 16.00
CA SER A 251 -8.89 11.04 15.19
C SER A 251 -9.95 11.59 14.25
N GLU A 252 -10.46 12.81 14.52
CA GLU A 252 -11.60 13.42 13.79
C GLU A 252 -11.53 13.23 12.27
N ARG A 253 -10.36 13.47 11.69
CA ARG A 253 -10.16 13.50 10.24
C ARG A 253 -9.71 12.16 9.66
N TYR A 254 -9.43 11.18 10.50
CA TYR A 254 -9.01 9.88 10.05
C TYR A 254 -10.25 9.08 9.62
N GLN A 255 -10.34 8.83 8.32
CA GLN A 255 -11.48 8.15 7.70
C GLN A 255 -11.02 6.82 7.12
N MET A 256 -11.43 5.71 7.72
CA MET A 256 -11.04 4.37 7.28
C MET A 256 -12.25 3.43 7.21
N ILE A 257 -12.02 2.24 6.66
CA ILE A 257 -12.93 1.11 6.56
C ILE A 257 -12.31 -0.09 7.28
N GLU A 258 -13.01 -0.64 8.27
CA GLU A 258 -12.53 -1.83 8.98
C GLU A 258 -12.77 -3.12 8.17
N ASP A 259 -13.83 -3.15 7.36
CA ASP A 259 -14.22 -4.32 6.55
C ASP A 259 -13.38 -4.43 5.26
N PHE A 260 -12.09 -4.76 5.38
CA PHE A 260 -11.20 -4.83 4.21
C PHE A 260 -11.58 -5.94 3.23
N GLN A 261 -12.14 -7.04 3.73
CA GLN A 261 -12.64 -8.11 2.88
C GLN A 261 -13.77 -7.61 1.96
N ASN A 262 -14.68 -6.75 2.44
CA ASN A 262 -15.68 -6.13 1.58
C ASN A 262 -15.05 -5.20 0.53
N VAL A 263 -14.03 -4.39 0.86
CA VAL A 263 -13.40 -3.54 -0.17
C VAL A 263 -12.71 -4.38 -1.25
N ARG A 264 -12.12 -5.52 -0.88
CA ARG A 264 -11.57 -6.49 -1.84
C ARG A 264 -12.67 -7.15 -2.70
N ASP A 265 -13.83 -7.46 -2.13
CA ASP A 265 -14.98 -7.99 -2.89
C ASP A 265 -15.45 -6.99 -3.95
N VAL A 266 -15.37 -5.69 -3.68
CA VAL A 266 -15.67 -4.66 -4.69
C VAL A 266 -14.51 -4.52 -5.69
N ALA A 267 -13.25 -4.45 -5.24
CA ALA A 267 -12.07 -4.29 -6.10
C ALA A 267 -11.91 -5.40 -7.15
N ALA A 268 -12.25 -6.65 -6.81
CA ALA A 268 -12.09 -7.84 -7.65
C ALA A 268 -12.88 -7.84 -8.98
N HIS A 269 -13.66 -6.78 -9.25
CA HIS A 269 -14.39 -6.61 -10.51
C HIS A 269 -13.52 -6.19 -11.69
N VAL A 270 -12.29 -5.74 -11.44
CA VAL A 270 -11.32 -5.36 -12.47
C VAL A 270 -9.94 -5.92 -12.11
N PRO A 271 -8.97 -5.98 -13.04
CA PRO A 271 -7.57 -6.17 -12.67
C PRO A 271 -7.08 -4.96 -11.84
N TYR A 272 -6.40 -5.21 -10.72
CA TYR A 272 -5.85 -4.17 -9.83
C TYR A 272 -4.64 -4.65 -9.02
N ASP A 273 -3.71 -3.74 -8.79
CA ASP A 273 -2.61 -3.82 -7.82
C ASP A 273 -2.94 -3.05 -6.54
N TYR A 274 -3.47 -1.83 -6.72
CA TYR A 274 -3.73 -0.88 -5.65
C TYR A 274 -5.19 -0.44 -5.66
N ILE A 275 -5.70 -0.13 -4.47
CA ILE A 275 -7.09 0.30 -4.25
C ILE A 275 -7.07 1.73 -3.74
N TYR A 276 -7.87 2.61 -4.35
CA TYR A 276 -8.13 3.94 -3.84
C TYR A 276 -9.64 4.21 -3.79
N ILE A 277 -10.13 4.69 -2.66
CA ILE A 277 -11.56 4.90 -2.40
C ILE A 277 -11.85 6.40 -2.39
N LEU A 278 -12.84 6.78 -3.18
CA LEU A 278 -13.31 8.16 -3.28
C LEU A 278 -14.54 8.29 -2.37
N SER A 279 -14.42 9.08 -1.30
CA SER A 279 -15.51 9.38 -0.37
C SER A 279 -16.34 10.55 -0.87
N ASN A 280 -17.66 10.39 -0.98
CA ASN A 280 -18.60 11.44 -1.38
C ASN A 280 -18.81 12.49 -0.28
N THR A 281 -17.78 13.26 0.02
CA THR A 281 -17.80 14.30 1.05
C THR A 281 -16.87 15.45 0.68
N GLN A 282 -17.14 16.61 1.27
CA GLN A 282 -16.25 17.78 1.25
C GLN A 282 -15.42 17.91 2.53
N LYS A 283 -15.78 17.18 3.61
CA LYS A 283 -15.04 17.20 4.89
C LYS A 283 -13.63 16.67 4.64
N TYR A 284 -12.62 17.45 5.01
CA TYR A 284 -11.22 17.06 4.85
C TYR A 284 -10.90 15.85 5.74
N GLY A 285 -10.42 14.79 5.11
CA GLY A 285 -9.94 13.57 5.75
C GLY A 285 -9.72 12.44 4.76
N GLY A 286 -9.19 11.35 5.28
CA GLY A 286 -8.71 10.22 4.51
C GLY A 286 -7.71 9.38 5.30
N GLY A 287 -7.02 8.52 4.59
CA GLY A 287 -5.93 7.69 5.07
C GLY A 287 -5.38 6.80 3.97
N GLY A 288 -4.17 6.30 4.16
CA GLY A 288 -3.52 5.38 3.25
C GLY A 288 -2.61 4.44 4.02
N ILE A 289 -2.68 3.14 3.69
CA ILE A 289 -1.84 2.11 4.34
C ILE A 289 -1.14 1.30 3.27
N TYR A 290 0.16 1.06 3.45
CA TYR A 290 1.02 0.34 2.53
C TYR A 290 0.46 -1.03 2.10
N ASN A 291 0.29 -1.22 0.78
CA ASN A 291 -0.30 -2.42 0.16
C ASN A 291 -1.67 -2.84 0.72
N PHE A 292 -2.45 -1.88 1.22
CA PHE A 292 -3.79 -2.08 1.77
C PHE A 292 -4.86 -1.36 0.93
N TYR A 293 -5.18 -0.11 1.27
CA TYR A 293 -5.95 0.80 0.42
C TYR A 293 -5.69 2.27 0.82
N GLY A 294 -6.00 3.18 -0.09
CA GLY A 294 -6.11 4.61 0.18
C GLY A 294 -7.57 5.05 0.16
N ILE A 295 -7.91 6.08 0.91
CA ILE A 295 -9.24 6.68 0.93
C ILE A 295 -9.13 8.17 1.20
N SER A 296 -9.95 8.98 0.53
CA SER A 296 -10.03 10.41 0.84
C SER A 296 -11.32 11.04 0.35
N ALA A 297 -11.61 12.24 0.87
CA ALA A 297 -12.66 13.11 0.34
C ALA A 297 -12.45 13.43 -1.15
N ALA A 298 -13.43 13.05 -1.97
CA ALA A 298 -13.36 13.19 -3.43
C ALA A 298 -13.72 14.60 -3.94
N ASN A 299 -14.38 15.42 -3.11
CA ASN A 299 -14.91 16.72 -3.50
C ASN A 299 -14.39 17.86 -2.60
N HIS A 300 -13.20 17.71 -2.00
CA HIS A 300 -12.65 18.77 -1.15
C HIS A 300 -12.36 20.04 -1.99
N PRO A 301 -12.87 21.23 -1.61
CA PRO A 301 -12.95 22.39 -2.50
C PRO A 301 -11.61 22.98 -2.98
N THR A 302 -10.48 22.64 -2.35
CA THR A 302 -9.18 23.29 -2.62
C THR A 302 -7.96 22.36 -2.63
N ARG A 303 -8.11 21.04 -2.39
CA ARG A 303 -6.95 20.18 -2.05
C ARG A 303 -7.02 18.72 -2.50
N THR A 304 -7.95 18.34 -3.36
CA THR A 304 -8.16 16.94 -3.75
C THR A 304 -6.88 16.28 -4.26
N GLY A 305 -6.17 16.88 -5.23
CA GLY A 305 -4.94 16.30 -5.78
C GLY A 305 -3.83 16.04 -4.76
N LYS A 306 -3.57 17.00 -3.87
CA LYS A 306 -2.55 16.86 -2.82
C LYS A 306 -2.84 15.72 -1.85
N ILE A 307 -4.11 15.54 -1.51
CA ILE A 307 -4.55 14.44 -0.64
C ILE A 307 -4.35 13.12 -1.38
N TYR A 308 -4.78 13.04 -2.64
CA TYR A 308 -4.64 11.82 -3.45
C TYR A 308 -3.21 11.31 -3.49
N VAL A 309 -2.26 12.19 -3.79
CA VAL A 309 -0.86 11.77 -3.89
C VAL A 309 -0.22 11.51 -2.53
N HIS A 310 -0.63 12.24 -1.48
CA HIS A 310 -0.19 11.98 -0.11
C HIS A 310 -0.61 10.57 0.35
N GLU A 311 -1.91 10.27 0.30
CA GLU A 311 -2.43 8.96 0.71
C GLU A 311 -1.88 7.84 -0.18
N PHE A 312 -1.74 8.10 -1.48
CA PHE A 312 -1.14 7.11 -2.38
C PHE A 312 0.36 6.90 -2.13
N GLY A 313 1.09 7.88 -1.59
CA GLY A 313 2.47 7.72 -1.12
C GLY A 313 2.57 6.67 -0.01
N HIS A 314 1.61 6.67 0.93
CA HIS A 314 1.46 5.61 1.93
C HIS A 314 1.12 4.28 1.29
N VAL A 315 0.12 4.23 0.41
CA VAL A 315 -0.38 2.99 -0.22
C VAL A 315 0.68 2.31 -1.07
N LEU A 316 1.38 3.09 -1.89
CA LEU A 316 2.34 2.58 -2.86
C LEU A 316 3.61 2.05 -2.17
N LEU A 317 4.13 2.76 -1.17
CA LEU A 317 5.47 2.53 -0.65
C LEU A 317 5.61 2.57 0.86
N GLY A 318 4.55 2.94 1.57
CA GLY A 318 4.62 3.21 2.99
C GLY A 318 5.58 4.35 3.30
N LEU A 319 5.53 5.44 2.54
CA LEU A 319 6.23 6.66 2.96
C LEU A 319 5.67 7.09 4.31
N GLY A 320 6.49 7.33 5.33
CA GLY A 320 6.00 7.78 6.63
C GLY A 320 5.54 9.24 6.59
N ASP A 321 4.58 9.59 7.44
CA ASP A 321 4.22 10.99 7.66
C ASP A 321 5.41 11.76 8.25
N GLU A 322 5.74 12.89 7.64
CA GLU A 322 6.86 13.76 8.01
C GLU A 322 6.44 14.88 8.98
N TYR A 323 5.14 15.03 9.27
CA TYR A 323 4.67 16.01 10.23
C TYR A 323 4.80 15.54 11.68
N VAL A 324 4.90 16.52 12.58
CA VAL A 324 4.73 16.30 14.02
C VAL A 324 3.25 16.43 14.32
N GLY A 325 2.66 15.42 14.95
CA GLY A 325 1.23 15.34 15.22
C GLY A 325 0.93 15.38 16.72
N ASN A 326 -0.29 15.79 17.06
CA ASN A 326 -0.91 15.49 18.36
C ASN A 326 -1.80 14.25 18.20
N VAL A 327 -1.22 13.16 17.71
CA VAL A 327 -1.94 11.89 17.52
C VAL A 327 -1.71 10.99 18.71
N SER A 328 -2.64 10.08 18.98
CA SER A 328 -2.61 9.14 20.12
C SER A 328 -1.50 8.07 20.01
N TYR A 329 -0.77 8.02 18.90
CA TYR A 329 0.29 7.05 18.58
C TYR A 329 1.64 7.44 19.22
N ASN A 330 1.81 7.22 20.53
CA ASN A 330 3.07 7.60 21.20
C ASN A 330 4.26 6.69 20.85
N ASP A 331 4.03 5.48 20.31
CA ASP A 331 5.05 4.43 20.17
C ASP A 331 5.24 3.88 18.74
N MET A 332 4.68 4.54 17.71
CA MET A 332 4.76 4.03 16.32
C MET A 332 6.19 3.92 15.79
N TYR A 333 7.07 4.86 16.19
CA TYR A 333 8.48 4.88 15.81
C TYR A 333 9.38 4.86 17.06
N PRO A 334 9.74 3.67 17.57
CA PRO A 334 10.68 3.54 18.68
C PRO A 334 12.05 4.13 18.30
N LYS A 335 12.61 4.97 19.17
CA LYS A 335 13.85 5.72 18.88
C LYS A 335 15.11 4.84 18.76
N ASP A 336 15.03 3.60 19.21
CA ASP A 336 16.09 2.59 19.15
C ASP A 336 15.93 1.60 17.99
N VAL A 337 14.95 1.83 17.09
CA VAL A 337 14.68 0.97 15.94
C VAL A 337 14.62 1.82 14.67
N GLU A 338 15.42 1.46 13.66
CA GLU A 338 15.40 2.19 12.40
C GLU A 338 14.10 1.93 11.62
N PRO A 339 13.29 2.98 11.30
CA PRO A 339 12.06 2.84 10.53
C PRO A 339 12.32 2.19 9.18
N TRP A 340 11.41 1.37 8.68
CA TRP A 340 11.59 0.73 7.37
C TRP A 340 11.27 1.71 6.22
N GLU A 341 10.41 2.70 6.48
CA GLU A 341 9.96 3.76 5.59
C GLU A 341 11.13 4.57 5.05
N ALA A 342 11.16 4.83 3.74
CA ALA A 342 12.34 5.41 3.08
C ALA A 342 12.65 6.85 3.53
N ASN A 343 11.63 7.62 3.91
CA ASN A 343 11.69 9.06 4.18
C ASN A 343 11.71 9.42 5.67
N LEU A 344 11.81 8.44 6.57
CA LEU A 344 12.02 8.69 8.01
C LEU A 344 13.26 7.94 8.50
N THR A 345 13.93 8.49 9.50
CA THR A 345 15.07 7.84 10.19
C THR A 345 15.05 8.13 11.68
N THR A 346 15.56 7.20 12.47
CA THR A 346 15.90 7.40 13.90
C THR A 346 17.41 7.54 14.12
N LEU A 347 18.19 7.51 13.04
CA LEU A 347 19.67 7.47 13.03
C LEU A 347 20.32 6.19 13.56
N VAL A 348 19.52 5.17 13.88
CA VAL A 348 20.00 3.87 14.37
C VAL A 348 20.74 3.11 13.27
N ASP A 349 20.20 3.16 12.05
CA ASP A 349 20.83 2.57 10.86
C ASP A 349 20.59 3.44 9.63
N PHE A 350 20.91 4.73 9.74
CA PHE A 350 20.71 5.67 8.63
C PHE A 350 21.55 5.30 7.40
N GLY A 351 22.66 4.58 7.59
CA GLY A 351 23.58 4.16 6.53
C GLY A 351 22.96 3.27 5.45
N ARG A 352 21.87 2.55 5.74
CA ARG A 352 21.19 1.69 4.76
C ARG A 352 20.22 2.42 3.84
N LYS A 353 19.89 3.69 4.12
CA LYS A 353 18.86 4.44 3.39
C LYS A 353 19.48 5.22 2.24
N ASP A 354 18.84 5.18 1.07
CA ASP A 354 19.21 6.01 -0.09
C ASP A 354 19.38 7.49 0.28
N TRP A 355 18.53 7.99 1.18
CA TRP A 355 18.62 9.33 1.73
C TRP A 355 20.03 9.69 2.24
N LYS A 356 20.71 8.79 2.96
CA LYS A 356 22.07 9.05 3.45
C LYS A 356 23.06 9.29 2.31
N HIS A 357 22.89 8.58 1.20
CA HIS A 357 23.76 8.67 0.02
C HIS A 357 23.47 9.89 -0.85
N LEU A 358 22.30 10.52 -0.68
CA LEU A 358 21.94 11.77 -1.34
C LEU A 358 22.47 13.02 -0.63
N LEU A 359 22.87 12.92 0.64
CA LEU A 359 23.35 14.06 1.42
C LEU A 359 24.71 14.58 0.90
N LYS A 360 24.85 15.91 0.89
CA LYS A 360 26.16 16.55 0.65
C LYS A 360 27.13 16.15 1.76
N ALA A 361 28.40 15.96 1.42
CA ALA A 361 29.43 15.71 2.42
C ALA A 361 29.49 16.87 3.43
N GLY A 362 29.44 16.55 4.72
CA GLY A 362 29.47 17.54 5.80
C GLY A 362 28.11 18.16 6.17
N THR A 363 26.99 17.70 5.60
CA THR A 363 25.65 18.14 6.05
C THR A 363 25.49 17.92 7.58
N PRO A 364 25.14 18.94 8.37
CA PRO A 364 24.95 18.81 9.82
C PRO A 364 23.83 17.82 10.16
N VAL A 365 23.99 17.07 11.25
CA VAL A 365 22.97 16.14 11.78
C VAL A 365 22.79 16.42 13.28
N PRO A 366 21.62 16.92 13.74
CA PRO A 366 20.52 17.41 12.91
C PRO A 366 20.91 18.63 12.07
N THR A 367 20.25 18.79 10.92
CA THR A 367 20.35 20.00 10.09
C THR A 367 19.51 21.11 10.73
N PRO A 368 20.09 22.27 11.07
CA PRO A 368 19.33 23.39 11.63
C PRO A 368 18.34 23.91 10.59
N LEU A 369 17.11 24.21 10.96
CA LEU A 369 16.14 24.80 10.04
C LEU A 369 16.36 26.32 9.96
N THR A 370 16.66 26.84 8.76
CA THR A 370 16.79 28.27 8.50
C THR A 370 16.06 28.64 7.21
N ASP A 371 15.82 29.93 6.97
CA ASP A 371 15.12 30.36 5.75
C ASP A 371 15.97 30.05 4.50
N GLU A 372 17.30 30.11 4.62
CA GLU A 372 18.24 29.84 3.54
C GLU A 372 18.25 28.38 3.08
N ASN A 373 17.91 27.43 3.97
CA ASN A 373 17.93 26.00 3.65
C ASN A 373 16.54 25.36 3.50
N SER A 374 15.51 26.19 3.33
CA SER A 374 14.10 25.81 3.17
C SER A 374 13.80 24.82 2.02
N ARG A 375 14.74 24.60 1.10
CA ARG A 375 14.68 23.61 0.01
C ARG A 375 15.91 22.69 -0.06
N GLU A 376 16.74 22.65 0.97
CA GLU A 376 17.93 21.81 0.98
C GLU A 376 17.66 20.44 1.62
N LEU A 377 18.20 19.39 0.99
CA LEU A 377 18.22 18.06 1.59
C LEU A 377 19.07 18.06 2.86
N GLY A 378 18.49 17.57 3.95
CA GLY A 378 19.13 17.57 5.26
C GLY A 378 18.63 16.41 6.12
N VAL A 379 18.83 16.55 7.42
CA VAL A 379 18.37 15.65 8.49
C VAL A 379 17.66 16.48 9.55
N TYR A 380 16.40 16.83 9.28
CA TYR A 380 15.62 17.75 10.10
C TYR A 380 14.90 16.97 11.19
N GLU A 381 15.12 17.34 12.45
CA GLU A 381 14.45 16.69 13.58
C GLU A 381 12.93 16.99 13.55
N GLY A 382 12.14 15.99 13.90
CA GLY A 382 10.69 15.99 13.83
C GLY A 382 10.17 15.25 12.59
N GLY A 383 9.26 14.30 12.81
CA GLY A 383 8.66 13.46 11.79
C GLY A 383 8.09 12.19 12.44
N GLY A 384 7.32 11.40 11.70
CA GLY A 384 6.67 10.22 12.28
C GLY A 384 5.84 10.57 13.51
N TYR A 385 5.13 11.70 13.46
CA TYR A 385 4.29 12.26 14.52
C TYR A 385 5.01 12.79 15.77
N VAL A 386 6.32 12.55 15.94
CA VAL A 386 7.07 12.97 17.13
C VAL A 386 8.01 14.14 16.84
N ALA A 387 8.18 15.03 17.83
CA ALA A 387 9.03 16.21 17.70
C ALA A 387 10.54 15.91 17.83
N LYS A 388 10.92 14.75 18.40
CA LYS A 388 12.31 14.41 18.73
C LYS A 388 12.63 12.96 18.49
N GLY A 389 13.84 12.68 18.02
CA GLY A 389 14.37 11.32 17.82
C GLY A 389 13.96 10.65 16.51
N VAL A 390 13.03 11.25 15.75
CA VAL A 390 12.72 10.88 14.36
C VAL A 390 13.02 12.09 13.49
N TYR A 391 13.59 11.86 12.32
CA TYR A 391 14.05 12.90 11.41
C TYR A 391 13.45 12.69 10.02
N ARG A 392 13.24 13.81 9.32
CA ARG A 392 12.74 13.88 7.94
C ARG A 392 13.78 14.50 6.99
N PRO A 393 13.71 14.21 5.69
CA PRO A 393 14.72 14.62 4.70
C PRO A 393 14.66 16.08 4.30
N TRP A 394 13.51 16.74 4.48
CA TRP A 394 13.29 18.07 3.95
C TRP A 394 12.49 18.96 4.91
N PRO A 395 12.66 20.29 4.84
CA PRO A 395 11.91 21.22 5.67
C PRO A 395 10.40 21.03 5.56
N ASN A 396 9.90 20.84 4.33
CA ASN A 396 8.51 20.51 4.04
C ASN A 396 8.43 19.55 2.83
N CYS A 397 7.39 18.74 2.79
CA CYS A 397 7.13 17.68 1.80
C CYS A 397 5.61 17.50 1.69
N LEU A 398 5.11 16.91 0.60
CA LEU A 398 3.74 16.44 0.55
C LEU A 398 3.44 15.39 1.64
N MET A 399 4.43 14.71 2.21
CA MET A 399 4.25 13.86 3.42
C MET A 399 4.22 14.66 4.74
N ASN A 400 4.39 15.98 4.72
CA ASN A 400 4.43 16.82 5.92
C ASN A 400 3.24 17.81 5.96
N ASN A 401 3.29 18.88 5.17
CA ASN A 401 2.29 19.94 5.22
C ASN A 401 1.83 20.35 3.82
N LEU A 402 0.67 19.78 3.43
CA LEU A 402 0.00 20.01 2.15
C LEU A 402 -0.39 21.48 1.89
N HIS A 403 -0.43 22.34 2.92
CA HIS A 403 -0.81 23.74 2.77
C HIS A 403 0.34 24.63 2.28
N LYS A 404 1.59 24.16 2.44
CA LYS A 404 2.78 24.97 2.21
C LYS A 404 3.65 24.46 1.06
N THR A 405 3.27 23.37 0.42
CA THR A 405 4.00 22.79 -0.70
C THR A 405 3.08 22.05 -1.68
N ASP A 406 3.60 21.85 -2.88
CA ASP A 406 3.04 21.03 -3.96
C ASP A 406 4.02 19.91 -4.37
N GLU A 407 5.09 19.72 -3.60
CA GLU A 407 6.23 18.88 -3.99
C GLU A 407 6.52 17.82 -2.93
N PHE A 408 6.73 16.58 -3.40
CA PHE A 408 7.45 15.58 -2.64
C PHE A 408 8.91 15.99 -2.47
N CYS A 409 9.51 15.62 -1.34
CA CYS A 409 10.94 15.83 -1.17
C CYS A 409 11.76 14.91 -2.09
N PRO A 410 13.04 15.24 -2.36
CA PRO A 410 13.89 14.43 -3.24
C PRO A 410 14.01 12.95 -2.83
N VAL A 411 13.92 12.65 -1.53
CA VAL A 411 13.94 11.27 -1.01
C VAL A 411 12.67 10.52 -1.36
N CYS A 412 11.50 11.14 -1.16
CA CYS A 412 10.22 10.56 -1.56
C CYS A 412 10.14 10.37 -3.07
N ILE A 413 10.58 11.35 -3.87
CA ILE A 413 10.63 11.24 -5.34
C ILE A 413 11.49 10.05 -5.77
N LEU A 414 12.69 9.92 -5.22
CA LEU A 414 13.57 8.79 -5.57
C LEU A 414 12.96 7.45 -5.19
N ALA A 415 12.39 7.34 -3.99
CA ALA A 415 11.75 6.12 -3.52
C ALA A 415 10.57 5.72 -4.42
N ILE A 416 9.68 6.66 -4.72
CA ILE A 416 8.53 6.46 -5.62
C ILE A 416 9.01 6.03 -7.01
N GLN A 417 9.99 6.72 -7.59
CA GLN A 417 10.49 6.39 -8.92
C GLN A 417 11.05 4.97 -8.98
N LYS A 418 11.94 4.61 -8.05
CA LYS A 418 12.54 3.26 -8.00
C LYS A 418 11.48 2.16 -7.91
N TYR A 419 10.42 2.40 -7.14
CA TYR A 419 9.37 1.41 -6.97
C TYR A 419 8.43 1.32 -8.17
N ILE A 420 8.10 2.45 -8.80
CA ILE A 420 7.37 2.44 -10.08
C ILE A 420 8.18 1.69 -11.14
N ASP A 421 9.50 1.91 -11.21
CA ASP A 421 10.38 1.17 -12.11
C ASP A 421 10.32 -0.34 -11.81
N PHE A 422 10.50 -0.75 -10.55
CA PHE A 422 10.44 -2.14 -10.10
C PHE A 422 9.12 -2.86 -10.44
N LEU A 423 7.99 -2.16 -10.37
CA LEU A 423 6.68 -2.75 -10.67
C LEU A 423 6.41 -2.89 -12.17
N CYS A 424 7.01 -2.04 -13.00
CA CYS A 424 6.74 -1.94 -14.44
C CYS A 424 7.87 -2.46 -15.33
N GLU A 425 8.84 -3.19 -14.76
CA GLU A 425 9.93 -3.83 -15.51
C GLU A 425 9.48 -4.82 -16.60
#